data_AF-Q6C5T5-F1
#
_entry.id   AF-Q6C5T5-F1
#
_cell.length_a   1.000
_cell.length_b   1.000
_cell.length_c   1.000
_cell.angle_alpha   90.00
_cell.angle_beta   90.00
_cell.angle_gamma   90.00
#
_symmetry.space_group_name_H-M   'P 1'
#
loop_
_entity.id
_entity.type
_entity.pdbx_description
1 polymer ?
#
loop_
_entity_poly.entity_id
_entity_poly.type
_entity_poly.pdbx_seq_one_letter_code
_entity_poly.pdbx_strand_id
1 'polypeptide(L)'
;MNPIRPSKERLTSLAKLTAQVFNRSYNPENLRRGTKALRAPLIGEQIKSYYPTSDFSMKSLREAMPQFGFADYTEWYRLTNVVQ
;
A
#
# COMPACT_ATOMS: atom_id res chain seq x y z
N MET A 1 -6.98 -52.25 -13.60
CA MET A 1 -6.89 -51.78 -12.20
C MET A 1 -7.99 -50.75 -11.99
N ASN A 2 -9.02 -51.05 -11.20
CA ASN A 2 -10.14 -50.13 -10.98
C ASN A 2 -9.70 -49.10 -9.92
N PRO A 3 -9.60 -47.79 -10.23
CA PRO A 3 -9.05 -46.84 -9.27
C PRO A 3 -10.01 -46.67 -8.10
N ILE A 4 -9.52 -46.92 -6.88
CA ILE A 4 -10.27 -46.71 -5.64
C ILE A 4 -10.49 -45.19 -5.50
N ARG A 5 -11.72 -44.74 -5.74
CA ARG A 5 -12.08 -43.32 -5.58
C ARG A 5 -12.43 -43.04 -4.12
N PRO A 6 -11.85 -42.00 -3.48
CA PRO A 6 -12.21 -41.63 -2.13
C PRO A 6 -13.67 -41.13 -2.06
N SER A 7 -14.31 -41.32 -0.90
CA SER A 7 -15.66 -40.80 -0.66
C SER A 7 -15.67 -39.28 -0.59
N LYS A 8 -16.79 -38.65 -0.98
CA LYS A 8 -16.98 -37.20 -0.90
C LYS A 8 -16.76 -36.67 0.52
N GLU A 9 -17.25 -37.39 1.53
CA GLU A 9 -17.11 -37.04 2.95
C GLU A 9 -15.64 -37.01 3.41
N ARG A 10 -14.81 -37.94 2.93
CA ARG A 10 -13.37 -37.94 3.23
C ARG A 10 -12.70 -36.71 2.62
N LEU A 11 -13.06 -36.35 1.38
CA LEU A 11 -12.53 -35.17 0.71
C LEU A 11 -12.93 -33.87 1.39
N THR A 12 -14.19 -33.72 1.83
CA THR A 12 -14.64 -32.53 2.55
C THR A 12 -13.97 -32.41 3.92
N SER A 13 -13.79 -33.53 4.62
CA SER A 13 -13.08 -33.59 5.90
C SER A 13 -11.61 -33.16 5.75
N LEU A 14 -10.92 -33.67 4.72
CA LEU A 14 -9.55 -33.29 4.40
C LEU A 14 -9.45 -31.79 4.06
N ALA A 15 -10.37 -31.26 3.27
CA ALA A 15 -10.42 -29.84 2.91
C ALA A 15 -10.62 -28.93 4.13
N LYS A 16 -11.46 -29.35 5.09
CA LYS A 16 -11.64 -28.64 6.36
C LYS A 16 -10.36 -28.68 7.21
N LEU A 17 -9.72 -29.84 7.33
CA LEU A 17 -8.47 -29.99 8.09
C LEU A 17 -7.33 -29.15 7.50
N THR A 18 -7.13 -29.19 6.18
CA THR A 18 -6.11 -28.37 5.52
C THR A 18 -6.37 -26.89 5.71
N ALA A 19 -7.63 -26.44 5.62
CA ALA A 19 -7.98 -25.05 5.92
C ALA A 19 -7.59 -24.66 7.36
N GLN A 20 -7.84 -25.53 8.34
CA GLN A 20 -7.46 -25.31 9.73
C GLN A 20 -5.93 -25.26 9.94
N VAL A 21 -5.19 -26.21 9.35
CA VAL A 21 -3.72 -26.27 9.47
C VAL A 21 -3.05 -25.01 8.91
N PHE A 22 -3.56 -24.49 7.78
CA PHE A 22 -2.96 -23.35 7.10
C PHE A 22 -3.66 -22.01 7.40
N ASN A 23 -4.50 -21.95 8.44
CA ASN A 23 -5.26 -20.76 8.81
C ASN A 23 -6.02 -20.12 7.62
N ARG A 24 -6.60 -20.96 6.75
CA ARG A 24 -7.42 -20.56 5.61
C ARG A 24 -8.91 -20.68 5.97
N SER A 25 -9.73 -19.84 5.34
CA SER A 25 -11.19 -19.92 5.49
C SER A 25 -11.77 -21.11 4.72
N TYR A 26 -12.54 -21.98 5.38
CA TYR A 26 -13.31 -23.05 4.74
C TYR A 26 -14.74 -22.59 4.38
N ASN A 27 -15.14 -22.70 3.11
CA ASN A 27 -16.44 -22.24 2.60
C ASN A 27 -17.13 -23.32 1.73
N PRO A 28 -17.75 -24.36 2.33
CA PRO A 28 -18.37 -25.45 1.58
C PRO A 28 -19.61 -25.03 0.79
N GLU A 29 -20.37 -24.05 1.30
CA GLU A 29 -21.62 -23.56 0.70
C GLU A 29 -21.42 -22.46 -0.36
N ASN A 30 -20.17 -22.11 -0.67
CA ASN A 30 -19.83 -21.08 -1.66
C ASN A 30 -20.51 -19.72 -1.45
N LEU A 31 -20.80 -19.36 -0.19
CA LEU A 31 -21.45 -18.11 0.16
C LEU A 31 -20.49 -16.91 0.00
N ARG A 32 -21.02 -15.75 -0.39
CA ARG A 32 -20.26 -14.49 -0.48
C ARG A 32 -20.05 -13.92 0.93
N ARG A 33 -18.82 -14.04 1.46
CA ARG A 33 -18.44 -13.62 2.83
C ARG A 33 -17.61 -12.34 2.91
N GLY A 34 -17.34 -11.67 1.79
CA GLY A 34 -16.51 -10.44 1.78
C GLY A 34 -15.00 -10.64 2.04
N THR A 35 -14.53 -11.88 2.22
CA THR A 35 -13.11 -12.19 2.50
C THR A 35 -12.15 -11.69 1.43
N LYS A 36 -12.60 -11.49 0.18
CA LYS A 36 -11.82 -10.87 -0.90
C LYS A 36 -11.39 -9.44 -0.53
N ALA A 37 -12.30 -8.63 0.00
CA ALA A 37 -12.01 -7.26 0.38
C ALA A 37 -11.03 -7.22 1.57
N LEU A 38 -11.21 -8.10 2.55
CA LEU A 38 -10.34 -8.18 3.73
C LEU A 38 -8.92 -8.71 3.42
N ARG A 39 -8.77 -9.53 2.38
CA ARG A 39 -7.46 -10.04 1.92
C ARG A 39 -6.72 -9.06 1.02
N ALA A 40 -7.40 -8.06 0.48
CA ALA A 40 -6.75 -7.07 -0.36
C ALA A 40 -5.72 -6.30 0.48
N PRO A 41 -4.46 -6.17 0.03
CA PRO A 41 -3.49 -5.37 0.74
C PRO A 41 -3.92 -3.91 0.75
N LEU A 42 -3.61 -3.22 1.84
CA LEU A 42 -3.81 -1.78 1.93
C LEU A 42 -2.78 -1.08 1.03
N ILE A 43 -3.26 -0.19 0.17
CA ILE A 43 -2.43 0.58 -0.78
C ILE A 43 -2.28 2.06 -0.38
N GLY A 44 -2.73 2.44 0.80
CA GLY A 44 -2.79 3.84 1.24
C GLY A 44 -1.45 4.56 1.18
N GLU A 45 -0.38 3.92 1.64
CA GLU A 45 0.96 4.53 1.61
C GLU A 45 1.48 4.71 0.17
N GLN A 46 1.17 3.77 -0.73
CA GLN A 46 1.54 3.88 -2.15
C GLN A 46 0.79 5.03 -2.85
N ILE A 47 -0.46 5.27 -2.46
CA ILE A 47 -1.23 6.41 -2.97
C ILE A 47 -0.66 7.72 -2.41
N LYS A 48 -0.32 7.75 -1.12
CA LYS A 48 0.23 8.93 -0.46
C LYS A 48 1.56 9.37 -1.06
N SER A 49 2.41 8.42 -1.47
CA SER A 49 3.71 8.69 -2.09
C SER A 49 3.64 9.14 -3.56
N TYR A 50 2.43 9.36 -4.10
CA TYR A 50 2.24 9.76 -5.51
C TYR A 50 2.99 11.04 -5.88
N TYR A 51 2.93 12.06 -5.02
CA TYR A 51 3.77 13.24 -5.16
C TYR A 51 4.94 13.15 -4.16
N PRO A 52 6.20 13.28 -4.62
CA PRO A 52 7.33 13.30 -3.70
C PRO A 52 7.20 14.51 -2.77
N THR A 53 7.38 14.29 -1.48
CA THR A 53 7.53 15.38 -0.53
C THR A 53 8.88 16.05 -0.75
N SER A 54 8.88 17.38 -0.85
CA SER A 54 10.14 18.12 -0.84
C SER A 54 10.64 18.19 0.61
N ASP A 55 11.72 17.47 0.90
CA ASP A 55 12.32 17.44 2.23
C ASP A 55 13.04 18.76 2.57
N PHE A 56 13.34 19.58 1.56
CA PHE A 56 14.09 20.82 1.71
C PHE A 56 13.44 21.97 0.92
N SER A 57 13.10 23.03 1.64
CA SER A 57 12.75 24.32 1.08
C SER A 57 13.94 25.29 1.13
N MET A 58 13.93 26.35 0.30
CA MET A 58 14.97 27.41 0.39
C MET A 58 15.03 28.06 1.76
N LYS A 59 13.90 28.14 2.46
CA LYS A 59 13.85 28.58 3.86
C LYS A 59 14.65 27.65 4.77
N SER A 60 14.41 26.34 4.69
CA SER A 60 15.12 25.36 5.52
C SER A 60 16.64 25.34 5.26
N LEU A 61 17.08 25.57 4.01
CA LEU A 61 18.51 25.67 3.70
C LEU A 61 19.16 26.93 4.30
N ARG A 62 18.48 28.08 4.26
CA ARG A 62 18.97 29.31 4.89
C ARG A 62 19.09 29.19 6.41
N GLU A 63 18.16 28.48 7.05
CA GLU A 63 18.20 28.21 8.49
C GLU A 63 19.31 27.22 8.85
N ALA A 64 19.49 26.15 8.07
CA ALA A 64 20.50 25.13 8.34
C ALA A 64 21.95 25.61 8.08
N MET A 65 22.13 26.51 7.12
CA MET A 65 23.45 26.92 6.63
C MET A 65 23.50 28.44 6.35
N PRO A 66 23.38 29.27 7.39
CA PRO A 66 23.29 30.73 7.23
C PRO A 66 24.57 31.35 6.64
N GLN A 67 25.72 30.70 6.78
CA GLN A 67 27.02 31.20 6.34
C GLN A 67 27.18 31.27 4.81
N PHE A 68 26.37 30.54 4.04
CA PHE A 68 26.49 30.45 2.59
C PHE A 68 25.61 31.45 1.82
N GLY A 69 24.72 32.19 2.49
CA GLY A 69 23.97 33.29 1.87
C GLY A 69 23.11 32.89 0.67
N PHE A 70 22.38 31.77 0.73
CA PHE A 70 21.57 31.27 -0.39
C PHE A 70 20.54 32.30 -0.89
N ALA A 71 20.63 32.65 -2.18
CA ALA A 71 19.67 33.51 -2.87
C ALA A 71 18.62 32.68 -3.64
N ASP A 72 17.34 33.09 -3.54
CA ASP A 72 16.23 32.48 -4.29
C ASP A 72 15.91 33.34 -5.52
N TYR A 73 16.50 32.98 -6.66
CA TYR A 73 16.36 33.75 -7.91
C TYR A 73 14.93 33.72 -8.47
N THR A 74 14.18 32.63 -8.25
CA THR A 74 12.78 32.51 -8.67
C THR A 74 11.93 33.53 -7.91
N GLU A 75 12.14 33.65 -6.59
CA GLU A 75 11.45 34.63 -5.77
C GLU A 75 11.87 36.07 -6.12
N TRP A 76 13.16 36.32 -6.35
CA TRP A 76 13.64 37.63 -6.80
C TRP A 76 12.96 38.08 -8.11
N TYR A 77 12.81 37.17 -9.07
CA TYR A 77 12.12 37.43 -10.33
C TYR A 77 10.63 37.71 -10.12
N ARG A 78 9.94 36.92 -9.27
CA ARG A 78 8.54 37.16 -8.91
C ARG A 78 8.33 38.54 -8.30
N LEU A 79 9.18 38.95 -7.35
CA LEU A 79 9.10 40.25 -6.70
C LEU A 79 9.32 41.40 -7.69
N THR A 80 10.27 41.24 -8.61
CA THR A 80 10.56 42.25 -9.66
C THR A 80 9.34 42.48 -10.56
N ASN A 81 8.61 41.43 -10.92
CA ASN A 81 7.45 41.51 -11.81
C ASN A 81 6.15 41.95 -11.12
N VAL A 82 6.05 41.82 -9.79
CA VAL A 82 4.86 42.25 -9.02
C VAL A 82 4.91 43.72 -8.66
N VAL A 83 6.11 44.31 -8.57
CA VAL A 83 6.34 45.69 -8.15
C VAL A 83 6.34 46.68 -9.33
N GLN A 84 6.34 46.18 -10.58
CA GLN A 84 6.05 47.00 -11.78
C GLN A 84 4.60 47.50 -11.79
#